data_AF-A0A8B3NL54-F1
#
_entry.id   AF-A0A8B3NL54-F1
#
_cell.length_a   1.000
_cell.length_b   1.000
_cell.length_c   1.000
_cell.angle_alpha   90.00
_cell.angle_beta   90.00
_cell.angle_gamma   90.00
#
_symmetry.space_group_name_H-M   'P 1'
#
loop_
_entity.id
_entity.type
_entity.pdbx_description
1 polymer ?
#
loop_
_entity_poly.entity_id
_entity_poly.type
_entity_poly.pdbx_seq_one_letter_code
_entity_poly.pdbx_strand_id
1 'polypeptide(L)'
;MQLLTSVLLPTYPDPPGSKVASNAVAVANQLGATLDAAVINVDIPDVSNALSSLLLDLPAKIREANAASRNRGKALLETVAAEAARCKVTLT
;
A
#
# COMPACT_ATOMS: atom_id res chain seq x y z
N MET A 1 -1.22 27.75 -7.87
CA MET A 1 -1.59 26.34 -8.09
C MET A 1 -0.54 25.49 -7.40
N GLN A 2 -0.94 24.59 -6.50
CA GLN A 2 0.00 23.71 -5.79
C GLN A 2 0.15 22.43 -6.62
N LEU A 3 1.39 22.04 -6.92
CA LEU A 3 1.67 20.85 -7.71
C LEU A 3 1.43 19.60 -6.84
N LEU A 4 0.83 18.56 -7.41
CA LEU A 4 0.52 17.31 -6.71
C LEU A 4 1.21 16.14 -7.40
N THR A 5 1.80 15.27 -6.60
CA THR A 5 2.37 13.99 -7.03
C THR A 5 1.66 12.88 -6.30
N SER A 6 1.12 11.90 -7.02
CA SER A 6 0.46 10.75 -6.41
C SER A 6 1.32 9.49 -6.52
N VAL A 7 1.36 8.69 -5.45
CA VAL A 7 1.97 7.36 -5.44
C VAL A 7 0.93 6.31 -5.05
N LEU A 8 0.84 5.27 -5.88
CA LEU A 8 -0.03 4.12 -5.65
C LEU A 8 0.80 2.94 -5.12
N LEU A 9 0.43 2.42 -3.96
CA LEU A 9 1.19 1.41 -3.23
C LEU A 9 0.42 0.07 -3.24
N PRO A 10 0.70 -0.83 -4.21
CA PRO A 10 0.08 -2.15 -4.22
C PRO A 10 0.59 -2.98 -3.04
N THR A 11 -0.27 -3.76 -2.41
CA THR A 11 0.07 -4.58 -1.23
C THR A 11 -0.01 -6.08 -1.47
N TYR A 12 -0.42 -6.46 -2.69
CA TYR A 12 -0.63 -7.83 -3.11
C TYR A 12 0.01 -8.07 -4.50
N PRO A 13 0.64 -9.24 -4.74
CA PRO A 13 0.89 -10.31 -3.77
C PRO A 13 1.92 -9.92 -2.70
N ASP A 14 2.93 -9.14 -3.11
CA ASP A 14 3.97 -8.59 -2.25
C ASP A 14 4.01 -7.05 -2.38
N PRO A 15 4.26 -6.35 -1.27
CA PRO A 15 4.35 -4.90 -1.27
C PRO A 15 5.64 -4.44 -1.98
N PRO A 16 5.68 -3.20 -2.52
CA PRO A 16 6.90 -2.61 -3.02
C PRO A 16 7.96 -2.52 -1.91
N GLY A 17 9.23 -2.60 -2.30
CA GLY A 17 10.35 -2.48 -1.37
C GLY A 17 10.38 -1.12 -0.65
N SER A 18 11.04 -1.08 0.50
CA SER A 18 11.11 0.09 1.40
C SER A 18 11.56 1.39 0.74
N LYS A 19 12.32 1.32 -0.36
CA LYS A 19 12.81 2.48 -1.11
C LYS A 19 11.71 3.24 -1.87
N VAL A 20 10.54 2.64 -2.09
CA VAL A 20 9.47 3.32 -2.82
C VAL A 20 8.98 4.56 -2.07
N ALA A 21 8.90 4.51 -0.74
CA ALA A 21 8.55 5.67 0.08
C ALA A 21 9.57 6.81 -0.07
N SER A 22 10.86 6.51 0.10
CA SER A 22 11.91 7.52 -0.03
C SER A 22 11.98 8.12 -1.43
N ASN A 23 11.76 7.31 -2.47
CA ASN A 23 11.78 7.78 -3.85
C ASN A 23 10.59 8.68 -4.17
N ALA A 24 9.38 8.31 -3.72
CA ALA A 24 8.18 9.12 -3.92
C ALA A 24 8.31 10.49 -3.24
N VAL A 25 8.81 10.52 -2.01
CA VAL A 25 9.09 11.75 -1.27
C VAL A 25 10.18 12.58 -1.94
N ALA A 26 11.24 11.95 -2.45
CA ALA A 26 12.31 12.67 -3.16
C ALA A 26 11.79 13.37 -4.43
N VAL A 27 10.92 12.71 -5.19
CA VAL A 27 10.29 13.30 -6.38
C VAL A 27 9.39 14.47 -5.99
N ALA A 28 8.53 14.30 -4.98
CA ALA A 28 7.67 15.37 -4.50
C ALA A 28 8.47 16.60 -4.03
N ASN A 29 9.55 16.37 -3.27
CA ASN A 29 10.43 17.42 -2.79
C ASN A 29 11.13 18.18 -3.94
N GLN A 30 11.68 17.46 -4.93
CA GLN A 30 12.34 18.08 -6.09
C GLN A 30 11.38 18.93 -6.92
N LEU A 31 10.11 18.54 -6.97
CA LEU A 31 9.08 19.26 -7.70
C LEU A 31 8.41 20.37 -6.88
N GLY A 32 8.74 20.50 -5.59
CA GLY A 32 8.01 21.40 -4.68
C GLY A 32 6.52 21.05 -4.57
N ALA A 33 6.19 19.77 -4.73
CA ALA A 33 4.84 19.25 -4.80
C ALA A 33 4.36 18.68 -3.46
N THR A 34 3.05 18.57 -3.31
CA THR A 34 2.41 17.78 -2.26
C THR A 34 2.34 16.32 -2.70
N LEU A 35 2.69 15.42 -1.80
CA LEU A 35 2.61 13.99 -2.02
C LEU A 35 1.23 13.49 -1.58
N ASP A 36 0.53 12.82 -2.49
CA ASP A 36 -0.69 12.06 -2.24
C ASP A 36 -0.34 10.57 -2.26
N ALA A 37 -0.57 9.85 -1.17
CA ALA A 37 -0.18 8.45 -1.06
C ALA A 37 -1.40 7.56 -0.83
N ALA A 38 -1.72 6.74 -1.82
CA ALA A 38 -2.84 5.81 -1.74
C ALA A 38 -2.36 4.35 -1.75
N VAL A 39 -2.88 3.57 -0.81
CA VAL A 39 -2.65 2.13 -0.74
C VAL A 39 -3.71 1.40 -1.53
N ILE A 40 -3.28 0.46 -2.36
CA ILE A 40 -4.16 -0.46 -3.06
C ILE A 40 -4.16 -1.77 -2.26
N ASN A 41 -5.20 -1.94 -1.45
CA ASN A 41 -5.49 -3.18 -0.74
C ASN A 41 -6.21 -4.16 -1.65
N VAL A 42 -5.88 -5.44 -1.54
CA VAL A 42 -6.62 -6.50 -2.22
C VAL A 42 -7.91 -6.77 -1.45
N ASP A 43 -8.98 -6.96 -2.21
CA ASP A 43 -10.25 -7.48 -1.71
C ASP A 43 -10.59 -8.71 -2.55
N ILE A 44 -10.14 -9.88 -2.07
CA ILE A 44 -10.46 -11.16 -2.71
C ILE A 44 -11.86 -11.55 -2.22
N PRO A 45 -12.87 -11.63 -3.12
CA PRO A 45 -14.21 -12.03 -2.74
C PRO A 45 -14.24 -13.51 -2.34
N ASP A 46 -15.27 -13.90 -1.59
CA ASP A 46 -15.47 -15.31 -1.26
C ASP A 46 -15.87 -16.10 -2.52
N VAL A 47 -14.87 -16.74 -3.12
CA VAL A 47 -15.02 -17.64 -4.28
C VAL A 47 -15.00 -19.10 -3.86
N SER A 48 -15.13 -19.38 -2.55
CA SER A 48 -15.05 -20.75 -2.05
C SER A 48 -16.28 -21.56 -2.46
N ASN A 49 -16.01 -22.76 -2.96
CA ASN A 49 -16.98 -23.85 -3.14
C ASN A 49 -16.60 -25.04 -2.26
N ALA A 50 -17.54 -25.97 -2.03
CA ALA A 50 -17.38 -27.08 -1.09
C ALA A 50 -16.13 -27.95 -1.31
N LEU A 51 -15.64 -28.04 -2.56
CA LEU A 51 -14.41 -28.78 -2.89
C LEU A 51 -13.15 -27.97 -2.54
N SER A 52 -13.16 -26.67 -2.84
CA SER A 52 -12.04 -25.75 -2.57
C SER A 52 -11.83 -25.46 -1.08
N SER A 53 -12.91 -25.46 -0.29
CA SER A 53 -12.83 -25.34 1.17
C SER A 53 -12.22 -26.59 1.81
N LEU A 54 -12.55 -27.79 1.28
CA LEU A 54 -12.07 -29.07 1.80
C LEU A 54 -10.58 -29.32 1.50
N LEU A 55 -10.08 -28.89 0.34
CA LEU A 55 -8.73 -29.21 -0.12
C LEU A 55 -7.67 -28.15 0.21
N LEU A 56 -8.05 -26.87 0.27
CA LEU A 56 -7.09 -25.75 0.35
C LEU A 56 -7.30 -24.84 1.55
N ASP A 57 -8.37 -25.04 2.32
CA ASP A 57 -8.88 -24.08 3.30
C ASP A 57 -8.97 -22.66 2.68
N LEU A 58 -9.52 -22.61 1.47
CA LEU A 58 -9.57 -21.39 0.65
C LEU A 58 -10.21 -20.20 1.39
N PRO A 59 -11.29 -20.35 2.18
CA PRO A 59 -11.84 -19.25 2.98
C PRO A 59 -10.82 -18.66 3.96
N ALA A 60 -10.02 -19.50 4.64
CA ALA A 60 -8.99 -19.00 5.56
C ALA A 60 -7.87 -18.28 4.81
N LYS A 61 -7.40 -18.82 3.69
CA LYS A 61 -6.37 -18.20 2.85
C LYS A 61 -6.80 -16.84 2.28
N ILE A 62 -8.05 -16.72 1.86
CA ILE A 62 -8.64 -15.45 1.39
C ILE A 62 -8.63 -14.42 2.53
N ARG A 63 -9.11 -14.80 3.72
CA ARG A 63 -9.10 -13.91 4.90
C ARG A 63 -7.68 -13.49 5.27
N GLU A 64 -6.73 -14.42 5.26
CA GLU A 64 -5.32 -14.17 5.56
C GLU A 64 -4.70 -13.22 4.54
N ALA A 65 -4.91 -13.44 3.25
CA ALA A 65 -4.39 -12.58 2.17
C ALA A 65 -4.93 -11.14 2.28
N ASN A 66 -6.24 -10.99 2.49
CA ASN A 66 -6.87 -9.68 2.66
C ASN A 66 -6.36 -8.98 3.93
N ALA A 67 -6.18 -9.70 5.04
CA ALA A 67 -5.64 -9.14 6.28
C ALA A 67 -4.15 -8.75 6.14
N ALA A 68 -3.34 -9.61 5.52
CA ALA A 68 -1.93 -9.35 5.25
C ALA A 68 -1.76 -8.12 4.35
N SER A 69 -2.55 -8.01 3.28
CA SER A 69 -2.59 -6.85 2.40
C SER A 69 -2.89 -5.56 3.18
N ARG A 70 -3.93 -5.54 4.02
CA ARG A 70 -4.26 -4.37 4.86
C ARG A 70 -3.14 -4.00 5.84
N ASN A 71 -2.53 -4.98 6.50
CA ASN A 71 -1.44 -4.75 7.44
C ASN A 71 -0.20 -4.16 6.75
N ARG A 72 0.15 -4.68 5.57
CA ARG A 72 1.24 -4.16 4.73
C ARG A 72 0.93 -2.75 4.25
N GLY A 73 -0.31 -2.50 3.85
CA GLY A 73 -0.80 -1.18 3.47
C GLY A 73 -0.58 -0.14 4.55
N LYS A 74 -0.99 -0.47 5.79
CA LYS A 74 -0.78 0.40 6.94
C LYS A 74 0.71 0.69 7.18
N ALA A 75 1.55 -0.33 7.16
CA ALA A 75 3.00 -0.17 7.35
C ALA A 75 3.64 0.70 6.24
N LEU A 76 3.17 0.57 4.99
CA LEU A 76 3.65 1.41 3.88
C LEU A 76 3.26 2.88 4.07
N LEU A 77 2.03 3.17 4.49
CA LEU A 77 1.60 4.55 4.77
C LEU A 77 2.40 5.16 5.93
N GLU A 78 2.65 4.39 6.99
CA GLU A 78 3.49 4.83 8.10
C GLU A 78 4.93 5.14 7.63
N THR A 79 5.47 4.32 6.74
CA THR A 79 6.80 4.54 6.14
C THR A 79 6.82 5.81 5.28
N VAL A 80 5.80 6.02 4.44
CA VAL A 80 5.69 7.24 3.62
C VAL A 80 5.53 8.49 4.50
N ALA A 81 4.71 8.42 5.55
CA ALA A 81 4.53 9.52 6.49
C ALA A 81 5.83 9.87 7.22
N ALA A 82 6.59 8.86 7.66
CA ALA A 82 7.89 9.06 8.31
C ALA A 82 8.89 9.73 7.35
N GLU A 83 8.99 9.26 6.10
CA GLU A 83 9.88 9.85 5.10
C GLU A 83 9.46 11.26 4.70
N ALA A 84 8.15 11.51 4.52
CA ALA A 84 7.63 12.83 4.20
C ALA A 84 7.93 13.84 5.32
N ALA A 85 7.74 13.45 6.59
CA ALA A 85 8.09 14.28 7.75
C ALA A 85 9.60 14.57 7.81
N ARG A 86 10.44 13.56 7.54
CA ARG A 86 11.91 13.70 7.50
C ARG A 86 12.36 14.70 6.42
N CYS A 87 11.70 14.70 5.26
CA CYS A 87 12.03 15.56 4.13
C CYS A 87 11.21 16.87 4.07
N LYS A 88 10.34 17.13 5.05
CA LYS A 88 9.43 18.30 5.09
C LYS A 88 8.53 18.42 3.85
N VAL A 89 8.12 17.28 3.30
CA VAL A 89 7.16 17.21 2.19
C VAL A 89 5.75 17.13 2.78
N THR A 90 4.83 17.94 2.26
CA THR A 90 3.42 17.87 2.64
C THR A 90 2.82 16.56 2.11
N LEU A 91 2.21 15.78 3.01
CA LEU A 91 1.50 14.54 2.69
C LEU A 91 -0.01 14.77 2.84
N THR A 92 -0.80 14.31 1.86
CA THR A 92 -2.27 14.22 1.90
C THR A 92 -2.68 12.76 1.92
#